data_AF-A0A2T2NXM6-F1
#
_entry.id   AF-A0A2T2NXM6-F1
#
_cell.length_a   1.000
_cell.length_b   1.000
_cell.length_c   1.000
_cell.angle_alpha   90.00
_cell.angle_beta   90.00
_cell.angle_gamma   90.00
#
_symmetry.space_group_name_H-M   'P 1'
#
loop_
_entity.id
_entity.type
_entity.pdbx_description
1 polymer ?
#
loop_
_entity_poly.entity_id
_entity_poly.type
_entity_poly.pdbx_seq_one_letter_code
_entity_poly.pdbx_strand_id
1 'polypeptide(L)'
;MPPSQASRPWQPVPGLEAAQATAQDAGSTSVPLFVLFTTPMNLARLSNDSNTCSLCMEPYGEYIPSIPNLNDSQPEWAVRVDLAAAQDGSTRCCGHIFGRRCLERHLKSAGRWHNKCPLCRAVWFTSPVFDPPPPPRLLPPPRPRSGSAALSALATASIPSNLTWRTTAALRGRLQDEEFRRDQDLSNRLRLQRSVNFIQQVLERFSVVDGSEEVKASVEEVEMVLEQLYENLEIDE
;
A
#
# COMPACT_ATOMS: atom_id res chain seq x y z
N MET A 1 -28.82 -30.77 -56.24
CA MET A 1 -28.38 -31.68 -55.16
C MET A 1 -26.89 -31.49 -54.93
N PRO A 2 -26.46 -30.87 -53.82
CA PRO A 2 -25.05 -30.81 -53.44
C PRO A 2 -24.66 -32.02 -52.58
N PRO A 3 -23.38 -32.42 -52.56
CA PRO A 3 -22.93 -33.58 -51.80
C PRO A 3 -22.69 -33.25 -50.32
N SER A 4 -23.10 -34.20 -49.49
CA SER A 4 -22.94 -34.23 -48.03
C SER A 4 -21.45 -34.37 -47.67
N GLN A 5 -20.90 -33.39 -46.95
CA GLN A 5 -19.55 -33.48 -46.37
C GLN A 5 -19.62 -34.25 -45.04
N ALA A 6 -19.00 -35.42 -45.00
CA ALA A 6 -18.83 -36.22 -43.79
C ALA A 6 -17.59 -35.74 -43.02
N SER A 7 -17.82 -35.35 -41.76
CA SER A 7 -16.81 -34.95 -40.79
C SER A 7 -15.83 -36.08 -40.50
N ARG A 8 -14.52 -35.81 -40.62
CA ARG A 8 -13.46 -36.73 -40.19
C ARG A 8 -13.20 -36.57 -38.69
N PRO A 9 -13.02 -37.66 -37.93
CA PRO A 9 -12.60 -37.59 -36.54
C PRO A 9 -11.13 -37.20 -36.43
N TRP A 10 -10.85 -36.27 -35.53
CA TRP A 10 -9.52 -35.83 -35.13
C TRP A 10 -8.76 -36.97 -34.45
N GLN A 11 -7.49 -37.16 -34.83
CA GLN A 11 -6.56 -38.01 -34.09
C GLN A 11 -5.44 -37.15 -33.48
N PRO A 12 -5.06 -37.39 -32.21
CA PRO A 12 -3.96 -36.69 -31.58
C PRO A 12 -2.62 -37.27 -32.07
N VAL A 13 -1.71 -36.38 -32.43
CA VAL A 13 -0.31 -36.68 -32.77
C VAL A 13 0.47 -36.97 -31.49
N PRO A 14 1.13 -38.13 -31.34
CA PRO A 14 2.03 -38.39 -30.23
C PRO A 14 3.46 -38.02 -30.63
N GLY A 15 4.12 -37.18 -29.84
CA GLY A 15 5.56 -37.00 -29.92
C GLY A 15 6.00 -35.55 -29.73
N LEU A 16 6.15 -35.13 -28.48
CA LEU A 16 7.14 -34.11 -28.09
C LEU A 16 7.39 -34.19 -26.57
N GLU A 17 7.90 -35.33 -26.10
CA GLU A 17 8.62 -35.38 -24.81
C GLU A 17 10.11 -35.29 -25.11
N ALA A 18 10.71 -34.14 -24.79
CA ALA A 18 12.04 -34.02 -24.15
C ALA A 18 12.55 -32.58 -24.25
N ALA A 19 13.15 -32.14 -23.14
CA ALA A 19 13.94 -30.93 -22.96
C ALA A 19 13.16 -29.61 -22.77
N GLN A 20 12.74 -29.39 -21.52
CA GLN A 20 12.82 -28.08 -20.86
C GLN A 20 12.51 -28.23 -19.36
N ALA A 21 13.51 -28.66 -18.59
CA ALA A 21 13.49 -28.57 -17.14
C ALA A 21 14.89 -28.12 -16.71
N THR A 22 15.04 -26.80 -16.45
CA THR A 22 16.03 -26.15 -15.57
C THR A 22 16.23 -24.68 -15.97
N ALA A 23 15.17 -23.89 -15.87
CA ALA A 23 15.29 -22.45 -15.66
C ALA A 23 14.62 -22.17 -14.31
N GLN A 24 15.39 -22.34 -13.25
CA GLN A 24 14.99 -21.94 -11.90
C GLN A 24 14.86 -20.41 -11.88
N ASP A 25 13.63 -19.98 -12.12
CA ASP A 25 12.92 -18.95 -11.37
C ASP A 25 13.84 -17.91 -10.71
N ALA A 26 14.25 -16.92 -11.50
CA ALA A 26 14.86 -15.71 -10.98
C ALA A 26 13.79 -15.01 -10.13
N GLY A 27 13.84 -15.28 -8.82
CA GLY A 27 12.86 -14.89 -7.82
C GLY A 27 12.35 -13.48 -8.03
N SER A 28 11.15 -13.40 -8.61
CA SER A 28 10.31 -12.21 -8.58
C SER A 28 10.02 -11.94 -7.11
N THR A 29 10.86 -11.14 -6.46
CA THR A 29 10.58 -10.62 -5.13
C THR A 29 9.38 -9.71 -5.29
N SER A 30 8.19 -10.28 -5.13
CA SER A 30 6.94 -9.56 -5.13
C SER A 30 7.07 -8.47 -4.07
N VAL A 31 7.17 -7.21 -4.51
CA VAL A 31 7.27 -6.08 -3.59
C VAL A 31 6.03 -6.16 -2.70
N PRO A 32 6.18 -6.29 -1.37
CA PRO A 32 5.04 -6.42 -0.48
C PRO A 32 4.17 -5.19 -0.64
N LEU A 33 2.99 -5.40 -1.21
CA LEU A 33 2.03 -4.35 -1.48
C LEU A 33 1.25 -4.10 -0.19
N PHE A 34 1.49 -2.96 0.45
CA PHE A 34 0.61 -2.47 1.51
C PHE A 34 -0.16 -1.26 1.02
N VAL A 35 -1.38 -1.09 1.52
CA VAL A 35 -2.22 0.07 1.22
C VAL A 35 -2.61 0.72 2.53
N LEU A 36 -2.26 2.00 2.69
CA LEU A 36 -2.66 2.80 3.84
C LEU A 36 -3.89 3.63 3.49
N PHE A 37 -4.99 3.40 4.18
CA PHE A 37 -6.22 4.15 4.01
C PHE A 37 -6.23 5.37 4.92
N THR A 38 -6.47 6.52 4.31
CA THR A 38 -6.58 7.80 5.02
C THR A 38 -7.91 8.45 4.73
N THR A 39 -8.55 9.02 5.76
CA THR A 39 -9.82 9.73 5.62
C THR A 39 -9.57 11.23 5.75
N PRO A 40 -9.96 12.06 4.76
CA PRO A 40 -9.87 13.51 4.90
C PRO A 40 -10.79 13.99 6.02
N MET A 41 -10.31 14.93 6.83
CA MET A 41 -11.03 15.48 7.98
C MET A 41 -11.49 16.90 7.68
N ASN A 42 -12.77 17.18 7.97
CA ASN A 42 -13.29 18.55 7.92
C ASN A 42 -12.84 19.31 9.18
N LEU A 43 -12.35 20.54 9.00
CA LEU A 43 -11.84 21.39 10.10
C LEU A 43 -12.87 21.63 11.19
N ALA A 44 -14.15 21.73 10.85
CA ALA A 44 -15.23 21.93 11.81
C ALA A 44 -15.44 20.72 12.76
N ARG A 45 -14.87 19.55 12.42
CA ARG A 45 -14.93 18.34 13.25
C ARG A 45 -13.70 18.17 14.15
N LEU A 46 -12.67 18.99 13.96
CA LEU A 46 -11.47 18.97 14.78
C LEU A 46 -11.65 19.85 16.01
N SER A 47 -11.09 19.44 17.14
CA SER A 47 -10.97 20.33 18.30
C SER A 47 -10.04 21.50 17.95
N ASN A 48 -10.29 22.68 18.53
CA ASN A 48 -9.47 23.88 18.29
C ASN A 48 -7.98 23.65 18.57
N ASP A 49 -7.63 22.78 19.52
CA ASP A 49 -6.24 22.46 19.87
C ASP A 49 -5.57 21.51 18.85
N SER A 50 -6.34 20.93 17.95
CA SER A 50 -5.91 19.95 16.94
C SER A 50 -5.99 20.49 15.50
N ASN A 51 -6.04 21.81 15.35
CA ASN A 51 -6.13 22.47 14.06
C ASN A 51 -4.77 22.70 13.37
N THR A 52 -3.67 22.23 13.97
CA THR A 52 -2.31 22.31 13.41
C THR A 52 -1.70 20.94 13.21
N CYS A 53 -0.93 20.78 12.14
CA CYS A 53 -0.19 19.56 11.86
C CYS A 53 0.92 19.32 12.90
N SER A 54 0.90 18.16 13.56
CA SER A 54 1.91 17.82 14.57
C SER A 54 3.34 17.61 14.02
N LEU A 55 3.50 17.59 12.69
CA LEU A 55 4.79 17.36 12.02
C LEU A 55 5.46 18.68 11.58
N CYS A 56 4.72 19.56 10.90
CA CYS A 56 5.25 20.86 10.44
C CYS A 56 4.78 22.05 11.29
N MET A 57 3.84 21.85 12.21
CA MET A 57 3.20 22.89 13.05
C MET A 57 2.40 23.94 12.28
N GLU A 58 2.12 23.70 10.99
CA GLU A 58 1.28 24.58 10.18
C GLU A 58 -0.21 24.29 10.40
N PRO A 59 -1.08 25.31 10.35
CA PRO A 59 -2.52 25.14 10.46
C PRO A 59 -3.09 24.39 9.25
N TYR A 60 -4.11 23.59 9.49
CA TYR A 60 -4.79 22.86 8.43
C TYR A 60 -5.68 23.78 7.57
N GLY A 61 -5.72 23.51 6.27
CA GLY A 61 -6.67 24.08 5.32
C GLY A 61 -7.95 23.25 5.18
N GLU A 62 -8.97 23.84 4.56
CA GLU A 62 -10.21 23.14 4.23
C GLU A 62 -9.98 22.10 3.14
N TYR A 63 -10.59 20.92 3.28
CA TYR A 63 -10.50 19.87 2.28
C TYR A 63 -11.36 20.19 1.06
N ILE A 64 -10.74 20.26 -0.12
CA ILE A 64 -11.40 20.52 -1.40
C ILE A 64 -11.28 19.27 -2.29
N PRO A 65 -12.35 18.46 -2.46
CA PRO A 65 -12.29 17.21 -3.24
C PRO A 65 -11.86 17.42 -4.70
N SER A 66 -12.14 18.59 -5.27
CA SER A 66 -11.87 18.91 -6.68
C SER A 66 -10.39 19.07 -7.03
N ILE A 67 -9.48 19.14 -6.04
CA ILE A 67 -8.06 19.40 -6.25
C ILE A 67 -7.26 18.18 -5.74
N PRO A 68 -6.99 17.18 -6.61
CA PRO A 68 -6.29 15.96 -6.19
C PRO A 68 -4.82 16.21 -5.83
N ASN A 69 -4.18 17.23 -6.42
CA ASN A 69 -2.79 17.60 -6.19
C ASN A 69 -2.70 19.02 -5.62
N LEU A 70 -2.27 19.11 -4.36
CA LEU A 70 -1.96 20.38 -3.71
C LEU A 70 -0.66 20.94 -4.26
N ASN A 71 -0.68 22.21 -4.64
CA ASN A 71 0.56 22.96 -4.86
C ASN A 71 1.23 23.26 -3.52
N ASP A 72 2.56 23.45 -3.52
CA ASP A 72 3.33 23.79 -2.31
C ASP A 72 2.80 25.03 -1.57
N SER A 73 2.17 25.96 -2.29
CA SER A 73 1.60 27.20 -1.72
C SER A 73 0.25 27.01 -1.01
N GLN A 74 -0.44 25.89 -1.21
CA GLN A 74 -1.75 25.66 -0.58
C GLN A 74 -1.57 25.08 0.83
N PRO A 75 -2.46 25.43 1.79
CA PRO A 75 -2.45 24.85 3.12
C PRO A 75 -2.75 23.34 3.07
N GLU A 76 -2.12 22.55 3.94
CA GLU A 76 -2.37 21.12 4.02
C GLU A 76 -3.73 20.86 4.67
N TRP A 77 -4.56 19.99 4.11
CA TRP A 77 -5.73 19.51 4.84
C TRP A 77 -5.38 18.34 5.76
N ALA A 78 -6.16 18.22 6.82
CA ALA A 78 -6.05 17.15 7.80
C ALA A 78 -6.50 15.81 7.22
N VAL A 79 -5.71 14.76 7.47
CA VAL A 79 -6.05 13.37 7.14
C VAL A 79 -5.88 12.50 8.39
N ARG A 80 -6.82 11.58 8.60
CA ARG A 80 -6.76 10.59 9.67
C ARG A 80 -6.30 9.25 9.13
N VAL A 81 -5.39 8.59 9.83
CA VAL A 81 -4.89 7.24 9.45
C VAL A 81 -5.74 6.17 10.13
N ASP A 82 -6.60 5.50 9.36
CA ASP A 82 -7.63 4.61 9.91
C ASP A 82 -7.24 3.13 9.82
N LEU A 83 -6.78 2.70 8.64
CA LEU A 83 -6.57 1.28 8.32
C LEU A 83 -5.31 1.10 7.49
N ALA A 84 -4.59 0.01 7.74
CA ALA A 84 -3.54 -0.48 6.86
C ALA A 84 -3.95 -1.88 6.39
N ALA A 85 -3.99 -2.09 5.07
CA ALA A 85 -4.15 -3.42 4.48
C ALA A 85 -2.80 -3.97 4.04
N ALA A 86 -2.52 -5.19 4.47
CA ALA A 86 -1.39 -6.01 4.07
C ALA A 86 -1.91 -7.35 3.54
N GLN A 87 -1.01 -8.18 2.97
CA GLN A 87 -1.38 -9.48 2.39
C GLN A 87 -2.01 -10.43 3.42
N ASP A 88 -1.59 -10.30 4.67
CA ASP A 88 -2.02 -11.07 5.84
C ASP A 88 -3.29 -10.53 6.51
N GLY A 89 -3.82 -9.39 6.06
CA GLY A 89 -5.10 -8.85 6.50
C GLY A 89 -5.12 -7.32 6.66
N SER A 90 -6.20 -6.81 7.25
CA SER A 90 -6.33 -5.40 7.59
C SER A 90 -6.09 -5.16 9.09
N THR A 91 -5.28 -4.16 9.41
CA THR A 91 -4.99 -3.75 10.79
C THR A 91 -5.51 -2.34 11.03
N ARG A 92 -6.21 -2.14 12.15
CA ARG A 92 -6.64 -0.80 12.58
C ARG A 92 -5.44 0.01 13.06
N CYS A 93 -5.34 1.23 12.54
CA CYS A 93 -4.33 2.19 12.92
C CYS A 93 -4.76 3.01 14.14
N CYS A 94 -3.83 3.80 14.66
CA CYS A 94 -4.02 4.64 15.83
C CYS A 94 -5.01 5.82 15.66
N GLY A 95 -5.47 6.13 14.44
CA GLY A 95 -6.40 7.25 14.20
C GLY A 95 -5.81 8.64 14.41
N HIS A 96 -4.49 8.78 14.48
CA HIS A 96 -3.82 10.08 14.56
C HIS A 96 -4.00 10.88 13.26
N ILE A 97 -4.04 12.20 13.41
CA ILE A 97 -4.32 13.15 12.34
C ILE A 97 -3.03 13.87 11.94
N PHE A 98 -2.78 13.97 10.65
CA PHE A 98 -1.60 14.61 10.07
C PHE A 98 -2.01 15.49 8.89
N GLY A 99 -1.11 16.36 8.45
CA GLY A 99 -1.24 17.01 7.15
C GLY A 99 -0.94 16.00 6.04
N ARG A 100 -1.72 16.01 4.96
CA ARG A 100 -1.58 15.02 3.88
C ARG A 100 -0.14 14.93 3.35
N ARG A 101 0.49 16.06 3.00
CA ARG A 101 1.85 16.04 2.42
C ARG A 101 2.88 15.64 3.46
N CYS A 102 2.72 16.07 4.71
CA CYS A 102 3.59 15.65 5.81
C CYS A 102 3.56 14.13 6.03
N LEU A 103 2.36 13.53 5.99
CA LEU A 103 2.20 12.08 6.08
C LEU A 103 2.83 11.37 4.87
N GLU A 104 2.56 11.84 3.64
CA GLU A 104 3.15 11.26 2.43
C GLU A 104 4.69 11.33 2.45
N ARG A 105 5.26 12.46 2.88
CA ARG A 105 6.70 12.64 3.03
C ARG A 105 7.28 11.69 4.08
N HIS A 106 6.58 11.50 5.20
CA HIS A 106 6.97 10.54 6.23
C HIS A 106 6.98 9.10 5.70
N LEU A 107 5.92 8.69 5.00
CA LEU A 107 5.80 7.35 4.41
C LEU A 107 6.84 7.06 3.33
N LYS A 108 7.19 8.07 2.53
CA LYS A 108 8.22 8.01 1.47
C LYS A 108 9.65 8.09 2.01
N SER A 109 9.85 8.45 3.28
CA SER A 109 11.20 8.52 3.86
C SER A 109 11.81 7.13 3.94
N ALA A 110 13.09 6.97 3.57
CA ALA A 110 13.80 5.68 3.64
C ALA A 110 14.24 5.30 5.08
N GLY A 111 13.76 5.99 6.11
CA GLY A 111 14.18 5.78 7.48
C GLY A 111 13.38 4.66 8.17
N ARG A 112 13.98 3.97 9.15
CA ARG A 112 13.36 2.87 9.94
C ARG A 112 12.05 3.22 10.70
N TRP A 113 11.59 4.46 10.59
CA TRP A 113 10.41 4.99 11.27
C TRP A 113 9.28 5.34 10.29
N HIS A 114 9.51 5.20 8.98
CA HIS A 114 8.53 5.55 7.94
C HIS A 114 7.25 4.71 8.02
N ASN A 115 7.35 3.51 8.58
CA ASN A 115 6.25 2.58 8.78
C ASN A 115 5.56 2.71 10.15
N LYS A 116 5.91 3.73 10.94
CA LYS A 116 5.39 3.95 12.30
C LYS A 116 4.72 5.30 12.41
N CYS A 117 3.73 5.37 13.30
CA CYS A 117 3.10 6.62 13.67
C CYS A 117 4.09 7.57 14.35
N PRO A 118 4.26 8.82 13.86
CA PRO A 118 5.13 9.80 14.50
C PRO A 118 4.73 10.16 15.94
N LEU A 119 3.46 10.03 16.31
CA LEU A 119 2.93 10.40 17.62
C LEU A 119 3.04 9.26 18.64
N CYS A 120 2.39 8.11 18.35
CA CYS A 120 2.33 6.99 19.30
C CYS A 120 3.26 5.83 18.98
N ARG A 121 4.02 5.90 17.87
CA ARG A 121 4.93 4.84 17.40
C ARG A 121 4.27 3.49 17.10
N ALA A 122 2.94 3.45 16.97
CA ALA A 122 2.24 2.28 16.46
C ALA A 122 2.74 1.95 15.05
N VAL A 123 3.02 0.67 14.79
CA VAL A 123 3.44 0.19 13.48
C VAL A 123 2.22 0.14 12.57
N TRP A 124 2.29 0.81 11.42
CA TRP A 124 1.22 0.79 10.41
C TRP A 124 1.36 -0.39 9.47
N PHE A 125 2.58 -0.74 9.09
CA PHE A 125 2.87 -1.88 8.23
C PHE A 125 4.27 -2.43 8.52
N THR A 126 4.46 -3.73 8.31
CA THR A 126 5.77 -4.39 8.41
C THR A 126 6.44 -4.37 7.06
N SER A 127 7.68 -3.90 7.00
CA SER A 127 8.50 -3.97 5.78
C SER A 127 9.49 -5.11 5.94
N PRO A 128 9.37 -6.21 5.15
CA PRO A 128 10.28 -7.35 5.27
C PRO A 128 11.72 -6.99 4.89
N VAL A 129 11.94 -5.85 4.21
CA VAL A 129 13.27 -5.35 3.87
C VAL A 129 14.02 -4.84 5.10
N PHE A 130 13.30 -4.23 6.05
CA PHE A 130 13.92 -3.55 7.20
C PHE A 130 13.80 -4.31 8.51
N ASP A 131 12.82 -5.21 8.61
CA ASP A 131 12.64 -6.08 9.76
C ASP A 131 13.24 -7.44 9.41
N PRO A 132 14.54 -7.68 9.71
CA PRO A 132 15.09 -9.03 9.58
C PRO A 132 14.19 -9.98 10.38
N PRO A 133 13.94 -11.20 9.87
CA PRO A 133 13.13 -12.17 10.59
C PRO A 133 13.69 -12.24 12.02
N PRO A 134 12.81 -12.23 13.04
CA PRO A 134 13.27 -12.33 14.41
C PRO A 134 14.22 -13.52 14.48
N PRO A 135 15.43 -13.36 15.05
CA PRO A 135 16.40 -14.45 15.09
C PRO A 135 15.67 -15.69 15.59
N PRO A 136 15.86 -16.85 14.94
CA PRO A 136 15.16 -18.07 15.31
C PRO A 136 15.26 -18.17 16.82
N ARG A 137 14.09 -18.17 17.49
CA ARG A 137 14.05 -18.17 18.96
C ARG A 137 14.87 -19.36 19.38
N LEU A 138 16.13 -19.12 19.78
CA LEU A 138 16.96 -20.15 20.35
C LEU A 138 16.13 -20.63 21.52
N LEU A 139 15.63 -21.87 21.41
CA LEU A 139 14.87 -22.48 22.48
C LEU A 139 15.70 -22.21 23.75
N PRO A 140 15.11 -21.55 24.77
CA PRO A 140 15.87 -21.23 25.96
C PRO A 140 16.54 -22.55 26.37
N PRO A 141 17.87 -22.55 26.59
CA PRO A 141 18.58 -23.77 26.92
C PRO A 141 17.79 -24.47 28.04
N PRO A 142 17.60 -25.79 27.95
CA PRO A 142 16.77 -26.52 28.90
C PRO A 142 17.17 -26.08 30.29
N ARG A 143 16.24 -25.42 31.00
CA ARG A 143 16.54 -24.86 32.32
C ARG A 143 17.09 -26.02 33.14
N PRO A 144 18.32 -25.93 33.67
CA PRO A 144 18.79 -26.94 34.60
C PRO A 144 17.75 -27.03 35.71
N ARG A 145 17.19 -28.23 35.92
CA ARG A 145 16.25 -28.52 37.00
C ARG A 145 16.84 -27.94 38.28
N SER A 146 16.21 -26.90 38.80
CA SER A 146 16.67 -26.16 39.96
C SER A 146 16.64 -27.10 41.17
N GLY A 147 17.81 -27.60 41.53
CA GLY A 147 18.14 -27.89 42.91
C GLY A 147 18.29 -26.55 43.64
N SER A 148 17.57 -26.43 44.73
CA SER A 148 17.51 -25.29 45.64
C SER A 148 18.91 -24.84 46.12
N ALA A 149 19.23 -23.54 46.02
CA ALA A 149 19.76 -22.72 47.13
C ALA A 149 20.30 -21.34 46.68
N ALA A 150 19.96 -20.34 47.50
CA ALA A 150 20.74 -19.15 47.88
C ALA A 150 20.90 -17.95 46.91
N LEU A 151 20.10 -16.93 47.21
CA LEU A 151 20.46 -15.56 47.67
C LEU A 151 21.54 -14.71 46.93
N SER A 152 21.09 -13.49 46.65
CA SER A 152 21.79 -12.19 46.73
C SER A 152 22.71 -11.76 45.58
N ALA A 153 22.31 -10.68 44.89
CA ALA A 153 23.07 -9.43 44.86
C ALA A 153 22.26 -8.31 44.16
N LEU A 154 22.01 -7.23 44.91
CA LEU A 154 21.56 -5.93 44.42
C LEU A 154 22.71 -5.25 43.66
N ALA A 155 22.50 -4.91 42.39
CA ALA A 155 23.40 -4.03 41.65
C ALA A 155 22.58 -2.88 41.05
N THR A 156 22.64 -1.73 41.72
CA THR A 156 22.09 -0.45 41.28
C THR A 156 23.06 0.18 40.29
N ALA A 157 22.69 0.25 39.01
CA ALA A 157 23.46 0.97 38.00
C ALA A 157 22.65 2.17 37.48
N SER A 158 23.11 3.36 37.87
CA SER A 158 22.63 4.66 37.39
C SER A 158 23.03 4.88 35.93
N ILE A 159 22.06 5.26 35.09
CA ILE A 159 22.26 5.58 33.66
C ILE A 159 22.37 7.12 33.52
N PRO A 160 23.44 7.67 32.91
CA PRO A 160 23.51 9.10 32.63
C PRO A 160 22.65 9.46 31.40
N SER A 161 21.85 10.50 31.55
CA SER A 161 21.06 11.12 30.49
C SER A 161 21.90 12.22 29.82
N ASN A 162 22.42 11.98 28.61
CA ASN A 162 22.76 13.06 27.71
C ASN A 162 22.90 12.58 26.26
N LEU A 163 21.87 12.83 25.43
CA LEU A 163 21.99 12.83 23.98
C LEU A 163 21.14 13.97 23.40
N THR A 164 21.77 15.13 23.30
CA THR A 164 21.39 16.20 22.37
C THR A 164 21.78 15.78 20.95
N TRP A 165 20.79 15.44 20.13
CA TRP A 165 20.95 15.33 18.68
C TRP A 165 20.27 16.54 18.03
N ARG A 166 21.07 17.51 17.60
CA ARG A 166 20.65 18.54 16.65
C ARG A 166 21.58 18.53 15.43
N THR A 167 20.96 18.20 14.30
CA THR A 167 21.01 18.89 13.01
C THR A 167 22.35 19.18 12.33
N THR A 168 22.66 18.43 11.26
CA THR A 168 23.22 18.97 9.99
C THR A 168 23.15 17.91 8.89
N ALA A 169 22.10 17.92 8.07
CA ALA A 169 22.05 17.16 6.80
C ALA A 169 20.96 17.73 5.87
N ALA A 170 21.13 18.96 5.41
CA ALA A 170 20.27 19.52 4.36
C ALA A 170 21.13 20.45 3.50
N LEU A 171 21.61 19.97 2.34
CA LEU A 171 21.94 20.79 1.16
C LEU A 171 22.50 20.03 -0.08
N ARG A 172 22.54 18.68 -0.12
CA ARG A 172 23.13 17.95 -1.28
C ARG A 172 22.17 17.06 -2.09
N GLY A 173 20.86 17.07 -1.84
CA GLY A 173 19.91 16.13 -2.48
C GLY A 173 19.00 16.70 -3.58
N ARG A 174 19.14 17.97 -3.98
CA ARG A 174 18.02 18.68 -4.65
C ARG A 174 17.94 18.59 -6.18
N LEU A 175 18.87 17.90 -6.87
CA LEU A 175 18.89 17.88 -8.34
C LEU A 175 18.64 16.50 -8.98
N GLN A 176 18.76 15.40 -8.25
CA GLN A 176 18.47 14.06 -8.79
C GLN A 176 17.03 13.58 -8.56
N ASP A 177 16.29 14.22 -7.64
CA ASP A 177 14.91 13.85 -7.28
C ASP A 177 13.85 14.38 -8.29
N GLU A 178 14.21 15.33 -9.16
CA GLU A 178 13.27 15.92 -10.14
C GLU A 178 13.09 15.04 -11.39
N GLU A 179 14.14 14.34 -11.85
CA GLU A 179 14.06 13.48 -13.04
C GLU A 179 13.26 12.20 -12.77
N PHE A 180 13.46 11.57 -11.61
CA PHE A 180 12.73 10.36 -11.22
C PHE A 180 11.23 10.61 -10.97
N ARG A 181 10.83 11.84 -10.63
CA ARG A 181 9.41 12.21 -10.44
C ARG A 181 8.64 12.35 -11.75
N ARG A 182 9.29 12.64 -12.87
CA ARG A 182 8.60 12.80 -14.17
C ARG A 182 8.18 11.47 -14.80
N ASP A 183 9.03 10.46 -14.74
CA ASP A 183 8.71 9.15 -15.32
C ASP A 183 7.62 8.40 -14.53
N GLN A 184 7.58 8.61 -13.21
CA GLN A 184 6.55 8.02 -12.36
C GLN A 184 5.16 8.64 -12.60
N ASP A 185 5.07 9.92 -12.96
CA ASP A 185 3.80 10.58 -13.28
C ASP A 185 3.21 10.09 -14.62
N LEU A 186 4.06 9.79 -15.61
CA LEU A 186 3.62 9.26 -16.91
C LEU A 186 3.07 7.83 -16.79
N SER A 187 3.72 6.96 -15.99
CA SER A 187 3.25 5.59 -15.77
C SER A 187 1.90 5.55 -15.03
N ASN A 188 1.70 6.46 -14.07
CA ASN A 188 0.42 6.59 -13.36
C ASN A 188 -0.71 7.13 -14.24
N ARG A 189 -0.42 8.05 -15.16
CA ARG A 189 -1.42 8.55 -16.13
C ARG A 189 -1.92 7.45 -17.06
N LEU A 190 -1.04 6.60 -17.57
CA LEU A 190 -1.43 5.48 -18.45
C LEU A 190 -2.27 4.44 -17.70
N ARG A 191 -1.92 4.13 -16.44
CA ARG A 191 -2.72 3.23 -15.59
C ARG A 191 -4.11 3.80 -15.29
N LEU A 192 -4.19 5.10 -14.97
CA LEU A 192 -5.46 5.78 -14.74
C LEU A 192 -6.32 5.77 -16.00
N GLN A 193 -5.74 6.03 -17.17
CA GLN A 193 -6.47 6.04 -18.43
C GLN A 193 -7.09 4.67 -18.77
N ARG A 194 -6.36 3.57 -18.52
CA ARG A 194 -6.91 2.20 -18.66
C ARG A 194 -8.06 1.95 -17.70
N SER A 195 -7.93 2.37 -16.44
CA SER A 195 -9.00 2.19 -15.44
C SER A 195 -10.26 3.01 -15.75
N VAL A 196 -10.12 4.21 -16.30
CA VAL A 196 -11.25 5.07 -16.68
C VAL A 196 -12.01 4.45 -17.85
N ASN A 197 -11.30 3.97 -18.88
CA ASN A 197 -11.93 3.31 -20.03
C ASN A 197 -12.67 2.03 -19.61
N PHE A 198 -12.07 1.23 -18.72
CA PHE A 198 -12.72 0.03 -18.18
C PHE A 198 -14.01 0.36 -17.44
N ILE A 199 -13.97 1.34 -16.51
CA ILE A 199 -15.16 1.76 -15.76
C ILE A 199 -16.23 2.31 -16.71
N GLN A 200 -15.84 3.07 -17.72
CA GLN A 200 -16.77 3.60 -18.71
C GLN A 200 -17.47 2.48 -19.50
N GLN A 201 -16.73 1.44 -19.92
CA GLN A 201 -17.30 0.26 -20.59
C GLN A 201 -18.26 -0.51 -19.69
N VAL A 202 -17.92 -0.68 -18.41
CA VAL A 202 -18.80 -1.28 -17.40
C VAL A 202 -20.11 -0.48 -17.30
N LEU A 203 -20.01 0.84 -17.09
CA LEU A 203 -21.18 1.72 -16.92
C LEU A 203 -22.06 1.76 -18.17
N GLU A 204 -21.47 1.78 -19.36
CA GLU A 204 -22.19 1.74 -20.64
C GLU A 204 -22.94 0.41 -20.82
N ARG A 205 -22.34 -0.72 -20.41
CA ARG A 205 -22.98 -2.04 -20.52
C ARG A 205 -24.17 -2.19 -19.58
N PHE A 206 -24.08 -1.67 -18.35
CA PHE A 206 -25.14 -1.79 -17.35
C PHE A 206 -26.26 -0.75 -17.51
N SER A 207 -26.22 0.09 -18.55
CA SER A 207 -27.24 1.11 -18.82
C SER A 207 -27.65 1.90 -17.57
N VAL A 208 -26.66 2.27 -16.75
CA VAL A 208 -26.91 3.00 -15.51
C VAL A 208 -27.48 4.35 -15.91
N VAL A 209 -28.78 4.55 -15.70
CA VAL A 209 -29.44 5.82 -15.99
C VAL A 209 -28.92 6.83 -14.99
N ASP A 210 -28.40 7.96 -15.48
CA ASP A 210 -27.93 9.07 -14.63
C ASP A 210 -29.01 9.45 -13.61
N GLY A 211 -28.71 9.26 -12.33
CA GLY A 211 -29.61 9.54 -11.21
C GLY A 211 -30.46 8.37 -10.71
N SER A 212 -30.29 7.16 -11.26
CA SER A 212 -30.86 5.94 -10.66
C SER A 212 -29.88 5.32 -9.65
N GLU A 213 -30.39 4.97 -8.47
CA GLU A 213 -29.59 4.37 -7.39
C GLU A 213 -29.51 2.82 -7.50
N GLU A 214 -30.28 2.23 -8.42
CA GLU A 214 -30.41 0.78 -8.59
C GLU A 214 -29.96 0.33 -9.98
N VAL A 215 -29.03 -0.63 -10.01
CA VAL A 215 -28.61 -1.33 -11.23
C VAL A 215 -29.56 -2.49 -11.49
N LYS A 216 -30.26 -2.47 -12.63
CA LYS A 216 -31.24 -3.51 -13.02
C LYS A 216 -30.59 -4.70 -13.73
N ALA A 217 -29.47 -5.18 -13.22
CA ALA A 217 -28.80 -6.37 -13.75
C ALA A 217 -28.84 -7.50 -12.72
N SER A 218 -28.97 -8.75 -13.17
CA SER A 218 -28.79 -9.88 -12.27
C SER A 218 -27.31 -10.01 -11.91
N VAL A 219 -27.01 -10.64 -10.77
CA VAL A 219 -25.62 -10.85 -10.33
C VAL A 219 -24.85 -11.67 -11.37
N GLU A 220 -25.49 -12.68 -11.95
CA GLU A 220 -24.90 -13.55 -12.98
C GLU A 220 -24.59 -12.77 -14.26
N GLU A 221 -25.45 -11.81 -14.64
CA GLU A 221 -25.22 -10.93 -15.78
C GLU A 221 -24.05 -9.98 -15.52
N VAL A 222 -23.88 -9.53 -14.27
CA VAL A 222 -22.73 -8.72 -13.86
C VAL A 222 -21.43 -9.51 -13.96
N GLU A 223 -21.42 -10.72 -13.41
CA GLU A 223 -20.24 -11.61 -13.43
C GLU A 223 -19.84 -11.95 -14.87
N MET A 224 -20.79 -12.33 -15.73
CA MET A 224 -20.54 -12.65 -17.14
C MET A 224 -19.95 -11.46 -17.92
N VAL A 225 -20.45 -10.24 -17.69
CA VAL A 225 -19.91 -9.04 -18.34
C VAL A 225 -18.50 -8.72 -17.85
N LEU A 226 -18.23 -8.89 -16.56
CA LEU A 226 -16.89 -8.69 -16.00
C LEU A 226 -15.90 -9.69 -16.58
N GLU A 227 -16.24 -10.98 -16.65
CA GLU A 227 -15.39 -12.01 -17.28
C GLU A 227 -15.06 -11.64 -18.73
N GLN A 228 -16.05 -11.23 -19.52
CA GLN A 228 -15.85 -10.82 -20.90
C GLN A 228 -14.93 -9.58 -21.03
N LEU A 229 -15.02 -8.62 -20.10
CA LEU A 229 -14.14 -7.45 -20.09
C LEU A 229 -12.70 -7.81 -19.68
N TYR A 230 -12.52 -8.79 -18.78
CA TYR A 230 -11.21 -9.29 -18.43
C TYR A 230 -10.53 -10.06 -19.57
N GLU A 231 -11.27 -10.93 -20.27
CA GLU A 231 -10.75 -11.63 -21.44
C GLU A 231 -10.28 -10.67 -22.53
N ASN A 232 -10.98 -9.55 -22.74
CA ASN A 232 -10.58 -8.54 -23.71
C ASN A 232 -9.29 -7.79 -23.31
N LEU A 233 -8.99 -7.69 -22.01
CA LEU A 233 -7.78 -7.03 -21.53
C LEU A 233 -6.52 -7.89 -21.70
N GLU A 234 -6.66 -9.22 -21.72
CA GLU A 234 -5.53 -10.15 -21.92
C GLU A 234 -5.07 -10.21 -23.39
N ILE A 235 -5.89 -9.74 -24.34
CA ILE A 235 -5.58 -9.80 -25.78
C ILE A 235 -4.70 -8.62 -26.24
N ASP A 236 -4.64 -7.53 -25.46
CA ASP A 236 -3.93 -6.28 -25.81
C ASP A 236 -2.48 -6.21 -25.26
N GLU A 237 -1.93 -7.28 -24.70
CA GLU A 237 -0.49 -7.43 -24.36
C GLU A 237 0.34 -8.03 -25.51
#